data_AF-A0A835BGV2-F1
#
_entry.id   AF-A0A835BGV2-F1
#
_cell.length_a   1.000
_cell.length_b   1.000
_cell.length_c   1.000
_cell.angle_alpha   90.00
_cell.angle_beta   90.00
_cell.angle_gamma   90.00
#
_symmetry.space_group_name_H-M   'P 1'
#
loop_
_entity.id
_entity.type
_entity.pdbx_description
1 polymer ?
#
loop_
_entity_poly.entity_id
_entity_poly.type
_entity_poly.pdbx_seq_one_letter_code
_entity_poly.pdbx_strand_id
1 'polypeptide(L)' 'MPRRRRRLRPASPVTLPDKDNDDLLSEILLRLPPQPSSLPRASLVCKRWRRLVADPHFRRRFRARHRNPLSSASSTTL' A
#
# COMPACT_ATOMS: atom_id res chain seq x y z
N MET A 1 22.93 -29.45 -10.17
CA MET A 1 23.20 -28.50 -11.28
C MET A 1 22.49 -27.17 -11.02
N PRO A 2 23.18 -26.07 -10.67
CA PRO A 2 22.52 -24.80 -10.40
C PRO A 2 22.18 -24.14 -11.74
N ARG A 3 20.89 -24.02 -12.05
CA ARG A 3 20.41 -23.34 -13.25
C ARG A 3 20.80 -21.86 -13.16
N ARG A 4 21.79 -21.49 -13.98
CA ARG A 4 22.25 -20.11 -14.23
C ARG A 4 21.05 -19.20 -14.36
N ARG A 5 20.92 -18.28 -13.40
CA ARG A 5 20.00 -17.16 -13.46
C ARG A 5 20.32 -16.38 -14.73
N ARG A 6 19.54 -16.58 -15.80
CA ARG A 6 19.39 -15.59 -16.87
C ARG A 6 18.86 -14.35 -16.18
N ARG A 7 19.75 -13.48 -15.71
CA ARG A 7 19.46 -12.08 -15.41
C ARG A 7 19.12 -11.44 -16.75
N LEU A 8 17.89 -11.63 -17.19
CA LEU A 8 17.25 -10.73 -18.11
C LEU A 8 17.36 -9.36 -17.44
N ARG A 9 18.24 -8.50 -17.95
CA ARG A 9 18.24 -7.08 -17.58
C ARG A 9 16.83 -6.60 -17.90
N PRO A 10 16.00 -6.26 -16.89
CA PRO A 10 14.73 -5.61 -17.20
C PRO A 10 15.12 -4.32 -17.93
N ALA A 11 14.53 -4.10 -19.10
CA ALA A 11 14.63 -2.83 -19.80
C ALA A 11 14.38 -1.71 -18.78
N SER A 12 15.26 -0.71 -18.72
CA SER A 12 15.09 0.42 -17.82
C SER A 12 13.67 0.94 -17.99
N PRO A 13 12.77 0.76 -17.01
CA PRO A 13 11.50 1.44 -17.06
C PRO A 13 11.83 2.92 -17.05
N VAL A 14 11.15 3.70 -17.90
CA VAL A 14 11.23 5.16 -17.90
C VAL A 14 11.11 5.63 -16.45
N THR A 15 12.23 6.05 -15.85
CA THR A 15 12.30 6.43 -14.44
C THR A 15 11.66 7.80 -14.29
N LEU A 16 10.33 7.84 -14.25
CA LEU A 16 9.67 8.83 -13.42
C LEU A 16 10.22 8.61 -12.00
N PRO A 17 10.53 9.68 -11.24
CA PRO A 17 11.09 9.52 -9.90
C PRO A 17 10.23 8.52 -9.13
N ASP A 18 10.86 7.47 -8.61
CA ASP A 18 10.13 6.40 -7.92
C ASP A 18 9.29 6.96 -6.77
N LYS A 19 9.66 8.11 -6.21
CA LYS A 19 8.90 8.78 -5.17
C LYS A 19 7.50 9.20 -5.62
N ASP A 20 7.38 9.87 -6.78
CA ASP A 20 6.07 10.36 -7.28
C ASP A 20 5.11 9.21 -7.59
N ASN A 21 5.64 8.08 -8.06
CA ASN A 21 4.86 6.89 -8.33
C ASN A 21 4.41 6.19 -7.04
N ASP A 22 5.24 6.17 -6.00
CA ASP A 22 4.88 5.61 -4.68
C ASP A 22 3.79 6.42 -4.00
N ASP A 23 3.89 7.75 -4.08
CA ASP A 23 2.88 8.67 -3.57
C ASP A 23 1.54 8.47 -4.30
N LEU A 24 1.54 8.41 -5.64
CA LEU A 24 0.34 8.16 -6.43
C LEU A 24 -0.30 6.79 -6.14
N LEU A 25 0.52 5.74 -6.02
CA LEU A 25 0.06 4.41 -5.62
C LEU A 25 -0.55 4.43 -4.22
N SER A 26 0.05 5.16 -3.30
CA SER A 26 -0.49 5.34 -1.96
C SER A 26 -1.86 6.01 -1.99
N GLU A 27 -2.06 7.02 -2.84
CA GLU A 27 -3.35 7.68 -3.01
C GLU A 27 -4.43 6.76 -3.58
N ILE A 28 -4.08 5.96 -4.60
CA ILE A 28 -4.99 4.96 -5.18
C ILE A 28 -5.40 3.95 -4.11
N LEU A 29 -4.44 3.42 -3.35
CA LEU A 29 -4.72 2.47 -2.27
C LEU A 29 -5.54 3.09 -1.13
N LEU A 30 -5.35 4.38 -0.84
CA LEU A 30 -6.13 5.12 0.15
C LEU A 30 -7.59 5.33 -0.28
N ARG A 31 -7.87 5.39 -1.59
CA ARG A 31 -9.23 5.48 -2.14
C ARG A 31 -9.95 4.14 -2.15
N LEU A 32 -9.25 3.01 -2.01
CA LEU A 32 -9.89 1.70 -1.92
C LEU A 32 -10.71 1.56 -0.63
N PRO A 33 -11.82 0.80 -0.65
CA PRO A 33 -12.62 0.56 0.54
C PRO A 33 -11.80 -0.13 1.64
N PRO A 34 -12.10 0.14 2.92
CA PRO A 34 -11.36 -0.39 4.08
C PRO A 34 -11.68 -1.85 4.37
N GLN A 35 -11.55 -2.71 3.36
CA GLN A 35 -11.69 -4.14 3.52
C GLN A 35 -10.35 -4.74 3.96
N PRO A 36 -10.35 -5.65 4.94
CA PRO A 36 -9.13 -6.28 5.45
C PRO A 36 -8.38 -7.07 4.36
N SER A 37 -9.09 -7.46 3.29
CA SER A 37 -8.55 -8.17 2.14
C SER A 37 -7.97 -7.26 1.04
N SER A 38 -8.23 -5.95 1.03
CA SER A 38 -7.76 -5.04 -0.04
C SER A 38 -6.25 -4.84 0.00
N LEU A 39 -5.71 -4.56 1.19
CA LEU A 39 -4.27 -4.37 1.39
C LEU A 39 -3.41 -5.62 1.07
N PRO A 40 -3.76 -6.83 1.54
CA PRO A 40 -3.00 -8.02 1.18
C PRO A 40 -3.11 -8.32 -0.32
N ARG A 41 -4.27 -8.16 -0.97
CA ARG A 41 -4.39 -8.32 -2.43
C ARG A 41 -3.51 -7.33 -3.19
N ALA A 42 -3.50 -6.06 -2.76
CA ALA A 42 -2.59 -5.04 -3.28
C ALA A 42 -1.11 -5.46 -3.15
N SER A 43 -0.71 -6.03 -2.02
CA SER A 43 0.67 -6.49 -1.78
C SER A 43 1.13 -7.68 -2.64
N LEU A 44 0.18 -8.36 -3.30
CA LEU A 44 0.45 -9.46 -4.22
C LEU A 44 0.69 -9.01 -5.66
N VAL A 45 0.29 -7.77 -6.02
CA VAL A 45 0.45 -7.23 -7.38
C VAL A 45 1.91 -7.14 -7.78
N CYS A 46 2.75 -6.49 -6.94
CA CYS A 46 4.18 -6.41 -7.18
C CYS A 46 4.96 -6.07 -5.89
N LYS A 47 6.30 -6.20 -5.95
CA LYS A 47 7.20 -5.89 -4.83
C LYS A 47 7.06 -4.46 -4.32
N ARG A 48 6.74 -3.52 -5.21
CA ARG A 48 6.56 -2.10 -4.89
C ARG A 48 5.32 -1.87 -4.03
N TRP A 49 4.17 -2.38 -4.46
CA TRP A 49 2.93 -2.33 -3.67
C TRP A 49 3.09 -3.02 -2.32
N ARG A 50 3.82 -4.14 -2.28
CA ARG A 50 4.16 -4.80 -1.00
C ARG A 50 4.94 -3.91 -0.04
N ARG A 51 5.91 -3.13 -0.52
CA ARG A 51 6.67 -2.18 0.31
C ARG A 51 5.75 -1.07 0.85
N LEU A 52 4.89 -0.51 0.01
CA LEU A 52 3.95 0.54 0.41
C LEU A 52 2.95 0.05 1.46
N VAL A 53 2.38 -1.15 1.27
CA VAL A 53 1.43 -1.73 2.24
C VAL A 53 2.12 -2.08 3.56
N ALA A 54 3.39 -2.49 3.52
CA ALA A 54 4.19 -2.76 4.71
C ALA A 54 4.61 -1.48 5.46
N ASP A 55 4.58 -0.33 4.80
CA ASP A 55 4.99 0.95 5.37
C ASP A 55 4.06 1.38 6.54
N PRO A 56 4.60 1.63 7.75
CA PRO A 56 3.82 2.08 8.89
C PRO A 56 3.08 3.41 8.66
N HIS A 57 3.68 4.35 7.93
CA HIS A 57 3.11 5.65 7.62
C HIS A 57 1.89 5.50 6.69
N PHE A 58 1.98 4.64 5.67
CA PHE A 58 0.84 4.31 4.82
C PHE A 58 -0.32 3.72 5.62
N ARG A 59 -0.04 2.74 6.49
CA ARG A 59 -1.06 2.11 7.35
C ARG A 59 -1.72 3.10 8.31
N ARG A 60 -0.97 4.08 8.84
CA ARG A 60 -1.52 5.18 9.66
C ARG A 60 -2.48 6.04 8.84
N ARG A 61 -2.08 6.49 7.65
CA ARG A 61 -2.95 7.29 6.75
C ARG A 61 -4.20 6.53 6.34
N PHE A 62 -4.06 5.25 5.99
CA PHE A 62 -5.19 4.39 5.63
C PHE A 62 -6.17 4.23 6.79
N ARG A 63 -5.65 3.93 8.00
CA ARG A 63 -6.48 3.87 9.20
C ARG A 63 -7.10 5.21 9.57
N ALA A 64 -6.43 6.34 9.36
CA ALA A 64 -6.98 7.66 9.68
C ALA A 64 -8.11 8.05 8.72
N ARG A 65 -7.95 7.81 7.41
CA ARG A 65 -8.97 8.07 6.40
C ARG A 65 -10.20 7.17 6.56
N HIS A 66 -10.00 5.94 7.00
CA HIS A 66 -11.05 4.95 7.17
C HIS A 66 -11.46 4.71 8.62
N ARG A 67 -10.91 5.48 9.57
CA ARG A 67 -11.38 5.45 10.95
C ARG A 67 -12.75 6.09 10.93
N ASN A 68 -13.76 5.25 10.96
CA ASN A 68 -15.12 5.69 11.18
C ASN A 68 -15.15 6.42 12.54
N PRO A 69 -15.47 7.73 12.61
CA PRO A 69 -15.53 8.45 13.89
C PRO A 69 -16.63 7.91 14.81
N LEU A 70 -17.53 7.06 14.30
CA LEU A 70 -18.67 6.53 15.04
C LEU A 70 -18.33 5.47 16.12
N SER A 71 -17.08 5.02 16.26
CA SER A 71 -16.69 4.16 17.40
C SER A 71 -16.21 4.94 18.63
N SER A 72 -16.16 6.29 18.57
CA SER A 72 -15.75 7.14 19.71
C SER A 72 -16.92 7.79 20.46
N ALA A 73 -18.17 7.52 20.08
CA ALA A 73 -19.35 8.16 20.68
C ALA A 73 -20.20 7.22 21.56
N SER A 74 -19.59 6.21 22.20
CA SER A 74 -20.31 5.31 23.12
C SER A 74 -19.83 5.36 24.56
N SER A 75 -19.19 6.45 24.99
CA SER A 75 -18.80 6.61 26.42
C SER A 75 -18.57 8.07 26.79
N THR A 76 -19.64 8.82 27.09
CA THR A 76 -19.64 10.01 27.97
C THR A 76 -21.13 10.26 28.30
N THR A 77 -21.69 9.60 29.30
CA THR A 77 -21.86 10.08 30.70
C THR A 77 -23.32 10.52 30.93
N LEU A 78 -24.03 9.69 31.71
CA LEU A 78 -25.21 9.93 32.56
C LEU A 78 -26.40 10.74 32.00
#